data_AF-A0A957R7S1-F1
#
_entry.id   AF-A0A957R7S1-F1
#
_cell.length_a   1.000
_cell.length_b   1.000
_cell.length_c   1.000
_cell.angle_alpha   90.00
_cell.angle_beta   90.00
_cell.angle_gamma   90.00
#
_symmetry.space_group_name_H-M   'P 1'
#
loop_
_entity.id
_entity.type
_entity.pdbx_description
1 polymer ?
#
loop_
_entity_poly.entity_id
_entity_poly.type
_entity_poly.pdbx_seq_one_letter_code
_entity_poly.pdbx_strand_id
1 'polypeptide(L)'
;PSDEALDAAVLTRINEQRALNMLAPYPSQAQLVQAARRHVHDMADNDVFTHTGSDGSTAAQRIAEACYEAAWTSEIIGWGFPTVDAMMGWWLDSDTHRQTILNVSLEEMGVAYLRQPDSSFTHYWTVTFAKAASSTADAPFYHCETRLVEPGRGLSVQWWQDEPCPASGEIP
;
A
#
# COMPACT_ATOMS: atom_id res chain seq x y z
N PRO A 1 -7.57 -13.95 -12.91
CA PRO A 1 -7.04 -12.58 -13.08
C PRO A 1 -5.60 -12.56 -12.57
N SER A 2 -4.72 -11.69 -13.09
CA SER A 2 -3.43 -11.45 -12.45
C SER A 2 -3.61 -10.67 -11.16
N ASP A 3 -2.60 -10.68 -10.30
CA ASP A 3 -2.61 -9.92 -9.04
C ASP A 3 -2.78 -8.42 -9.31
N GLU A 4 -2.07 -7.87 -10.30
CA GLU A 4 -2.21 -6.48 -10.73
C GLU A 4 -3.64 -6.13 -11.23
N ALA A 5 -4.33 -7.08 -11.87
CA ALA A 5 -5.72 -6.88 -12.27
C ALA A 5 -6.66 -6.83 -11.05
N LEU A 6 -6.33 -7.55 -9.98
CA LEU A 6 -7.07 -7.49 -8.71
C LEU A 6 -6.78 -6.19 -7.96
N ASP A 7 -5.53 -5.71 -7.97
CA ASP A 7 -5.15 -4.40 -7.43
C ASP A 7 -5.98 -3.27 -8.07
N ALA A 8 -6.00 -3.23 -9.41
CA ALA A 8 -6.75 -2.24 -10.17
C ALA A 8 -8.27 -2.34 -9.94
N ALA A 9 -8.79 -3.54 -9.76
CA ALA A 9 -10.19 -3.76 -9.47
C ALA A 9 -10.56 -3.26 -8.06
N VAL A 10 -9.75 -3.51 -7.03
CA VAL A 10 -9.97 -2.93 -5.69
C VAL A 10 -9.92 -1.41 -5.73
N LEU A 11 -8.93 -0.83 -6.42
CA LEU A 11 -8.83 0.64 -6.60
C LEU A 11 -10.14 1.21 -7.19
N THR A 12 -10.64 0.56 -8.24
CA THR A 12 -11.88 0.94 -8.92
C THR A 12 -13.08 0.84 -7.97
N ARG A 13 -13.22 -0.28 -7.25
CA ARG A 13 -14.36 -0.51 -6.36
C ARG A 13 -14.37 0.42 -5.15
N ILE A 14 -13.22 0.75 -4.59
CA ILE A 14 -13.12 1.79 -3.54
C ILE A 14 -13.61 3.13 -4.09
N ASN A 15 -13.15 3.53 -5.28
CA ASN A 15 -13.56 4.80 -5.89
C ASN A 15 -15.04 4.84 -6.31
N GLU A 16 -15.63 3.72 -6.71
CA GLU A 16 -17.08 3.61 -6.93
C GLU A 16 -17.85 3.86 -5.62
N GLN A 17 -17.42 3.28 -4.50
CA GLN A 17 -18.05 3.52 -3.19
C GLN A 17 -17.93 4.99 -2.77
N ARG A 18 -16.78 5.62 -3.05
CA ARG A 18 -16.58 7.05 -2.80
C ARG A 18 -17.52 7.90 -3.66
N ALA A 19 -17.66 7.57 -4.95
CA ALA A 19 -18.57 8.27 -5.85
C ALA A 19 -20.04 8.17 -5.42
N LEU A 20 -20.49 6.99 -4.96
CA LEU A 20 -21.83 6.80 -4.39
C LEU A 20 -22.09 7.69 -3.16
N ASN A 21 -21.03 8.13 -2.47
CA ASN A 21 -21.09 9.03 -1.33
C ASN A 21 -20.70 10.47 -1.68
N MET A 22 -20.63 10.83 -2.97
CA MET A 22 -20.26 12.16 -3.47
C MET A 22 -18.86 12.62 -3.02
N LEU A 23 -17.94 11.67 -2.81
CA LEU A 23 -16.56 11.94 -2.44
C LEU A 23 -15.64 11.88 -3.65
N ALA A 24 -14.59 12.70 -3.66
CA ALA A 24 -13.55 12.65 -4.69
C ALA A 24 -12.83 11.29 -4.68
N PRO A 25 -12.46 10.73 -5.85
CA PRO A 25 -11.74 9.48 -5.91
C PRO A 25 -10.33 9.65 -5.33
N TYR A 26 -9.79 8.57 -4.76
CA TYR A 26 -8.36 8.48 -4.48
C TYR A 26 -7.64 8.07 -5.77
N PRO A 27 -6.68 8.86 -6.29
CA PRO A 27 -5.78 8.38 -7.32
C PRO A 27 -4.85 7.32 -6.71
N SER A 28 -4.38 6.41 -7.57
CA SER A 28 -3.33 5.46 -7.21
C SER A 28 -2.00 6.22 -7.07
N GLN A 29 -1.26 5.95 -5.99
CA GLN A 29 0.05 6.53 -5.77
C GLN A 29 1.13 5.45 -5.65
N ALA A 30 2.23 5.60 -6.39
CA ALA A 30 3.23 4.55 -6.58
C ALA A 30 3.95 4.18 -5.28
N GLN A 31 4.32 5.16 -4.45
CA GLN A 31 4.95 4.90 -3.15
C GLN A 31 3.99 4.17 -2.20
N LEU A 32 2.70 4.51 -2.20
CA LEU A 32 1.70 3.81 -1.38
C LEU A 32 1.53 2.36 -1.85
N VAL A 33 1.54 2.10 -3.15
CA VAL A 33 1.54 0.73 -3.71
C VAL A 33 2.76 -0.05 -3.25
N GLN A 34 3.95 0.55 -3.23
CA GLN A 34 5.16 -0.10 -2.71
C GLN A 34 5.02 -0.46 -1.23
N ALA A 35 4.51 0.44 -0.39
CA ALA A 35 4.24 0.17 1.02
C ALA A 35 3.21 -0.97 1.22
N ALA A 36 2.13 -0.98 0.42
CA ALA A 36 1.12 -2.03 0.45
C ALA A 36 1.71 -3.39 0.04
N ARG A 37 2.52 -3.42 -1.02
CA ARG A 37 3.22 -4.64 -1.50
C ARG A 37 4.17 -5.20 -0.45
N ARG A 38 5.00 -4.34 0.16
CA ARG A 38 5.88 -4.74 1.27
C ARG A 38 5.09 -5.47 2.35
N HIS A 39 3.93 -4.94 2.74
CA HIS A 39 3.13 -5.54 3.80
C HIS A 39 2.39 -6.82 3.40
N VAL A 40 1.84 -6.88 2.18
CA VAL A 40 1.14 -8.07 1.71
C VAL A 40 2.10 -9.28 1.60
N HIS A 41 3.34 -9.04 1.17
CA HIS A 41 4.41 -10.05 1.16
C HIS A 41 4.82 -10.44 2.57
N ASP A 42 5.02 -9.48 3.47
CA ASP A 42 5.37 -9.75 4.87
C ASP A 42 4.32 -10.64 5.57
N MET A 43 3.03 -10.33 5.41
CA MET A 43 1.94 -11.13 5.95
C MET A 43 1.92 -12.56 5.38
N ALA A 44 2.18 -12.71 4.08
CA ALA A 44 2.17 -14.01 3.42
C ALA A 44 3.39 -14.87 3.77
N ASP A 45 4.59 -14.28 3.80
CA ASP A 45 5.84 -14.96 4.07
C ASP A 45 5.94 -15.42 5.54
N ASN A 46 5.31 -14.68 6.45
CA ASN A 46 5.27 -15.00 7.88
C ASN A 46 3.98 -15.73 8.32
N ASP A 47 3.04 -15.98 7.41
CA ASP A 47 1.73 -16.59 7.66
C ASP A 47 0.94 -15.91 8.81
N VAL A 48 0.82 -14.58 8.75
CA VAL A 48 0.13 -13.75 9.75
C VAL A 48 -0.89 -12.81 9.13
N PHE A 49 -1.88 -12.38 9.92
CA PHE A 49 -2.85 -11.34 9.55
C PHE A 49 -2.84 -10.23 10.60
N THR A 50 -2.10 -9.14 10.34
CA THR A 50 -1.86 -8.05 11.29
C THR A 50 -1.46 -6.77 10.56
N HIS A 51 -1.72 -5.60 11.16
CA HIS A 51 -1.26 -4.30 10.66
C HIS A 51 0.23 -4.03 10.94
N THR A 52 0.79 -4.70 11.96
CA THR A 52 2.19 -4.60 12.34
C THR A 52 3.01 -5.59 11.55
N GLY A 53 4.04 -5.13 10.84
CA GLY A 53 4.94 -6.01 10.10
C GLY A 53 5.74 -6.93 11.04
N SER A 54 6.30 -8.03 10.52
CA SER A 54 7.08 -8.98 11.31
C SER A 54 8.35 -8.36 11.91
N ASP A 55 8.81 -7.25 11.34
CA ASP A 55 9.90 -6.40 11.81
C ASP A 55 9.48 -5.32 12.82
N GLY A 56 8.19 -5.29 13.19
CA GLY A 56 7.61 -4.27 14.07
C GLY A 56 7.17 -2.99 13.36
N SER A 57 7.30 -2.91 12.03
CA SER A 57 6.90 -1.72 11.25
C SER A 57 5.40 -1.45 11.31
N THR A 58 5.04 -0.18 11.39
CA THR A 58 3.67 0.34 11.21
C THR A 58 3.44 0.71 9.74
N ALA A 59 2.17 0.85 9.33
CA ALA A 59 1.84 1.33 7.99
C ALA A 59 2.49 2.69 7.67
N ALA A 60 2.52 3.61 8.63
CA ALA A 60 3.16 4.92 8.48
C ALA A 60 4.68 4.80 8.21
N GLN A 61 5.36 3.90 8.93
CA GLN A 61 6.78 3.62 8.68
C GLN A 61 6.99 3.03 7.29
N ARG A 62 6.19 2.04 6.88
CA ARG A 62 6.28 1.46 5.52
C ARG A 62 6.03 2.48 4.41
N ILE A 63 5.11 3.43 4.63
CA ILE A 63 4.84 4.55 3.70
C ILE A 63 6.04 5.51 3.64
N ALA A 64 6.62 5.86 4.79
CA ALA A 64 7.81 6.72 4.84
C ALA A 64 9.04 6.04 4.21
N GLU A 65 9.24 4.74 4.45
CA GLU A 65 10.28 3.92 3.83
C GLU A 65 10.11 3.80 2.31
N ALA A 66 8.88 3.91 1.81
CA ALA A 66 8.59 4.03 0.38
C ALA A 66 8.81 5.45 -0.16
N CYS A 67 9.43 6.33 0.63
CA CYS A 67 9.82 7.68 0.23
C CYS A 67 8.59 8.58 -0.01
N TYR A 68 7.55 8.43 0.82
CA TYR A 68 6.34 9.24 0.81
C TYR A 68 6.15 9.99 2.13
N GLU A 69 6.10 11.32 2.06
CA GLU A 69 5.84 12.18 3.21
C GLU A 69 4.33 12.40 3.41
N ALA A 70 3.78 11.74 4.42
CA ALA A 70 2.37 11.82 4.75
C ALA A 70 2.11 12.73 5.96
N ALA A 71 1.14 13.63 5.86
CA ALA A 71 0.52 14.27 7.03
C ALA A 71 -0.40 13.30 7.77
N TRP A 72 -1.09 12.43 7.03
CA TRP A 72 -1.99 11.42 7.58
C TRP A 72 -1.84 10.13 6.79
N THR A 73 -1.90 9.00 7.49
CA THR A 73 -1.91 7.67 6.87
C THR A 73 -3.02 6.82 7.45
N SER A 74 -3.47 5.84 6.68
CA SER A 74 -4.32 4.76 7.15
C SER A 74 -4.04 3.50 6.37
N GLU A 75 -4.49 2.37 6.89
CA GLU A 75 -4.37 1.08 6.24
C GLU A 75 -5.63 0.25 6.50
N ILE A 76 -6.09 -0.47 5.48
CA ILE A 76 -6.99 -1.61 5.66
C ILE A 76 -6.30 -2.84 5.10
N ILE A 77 -6.48 -3.97 5.77
CA ILE A 77 -5.98 -5.26 5.33
C ILE A 77 -7.15 -6.24 5.22
N GLY A 78 -6.97 -7.29 4.43
CA GLY A 78 -7.96 -8.34 4.24
C GLY A 78 -7.31 -9.67 3.95
N TRP A 79 -8.04 -10.75 4.17
CA TRP A 79 -7.53 -12.10 3.95
C TRP A 79 -8.62 -13.08 3.51
N GLY A 80 -8.24 -14.22 2.92
CA GLY A 80 -9.11 -15.37 2.66
C GLY A 80 -10.12 -15.21 1.53
N PHE A 81 -10.53 -13.98 1.20
CA PHE A 81 -11.49 -13.72 0.14
C PHE A 81 -10.82 -13.82 -1.24
N PRO A 82 -11.31 -14.71 -2.14
CA PRO A 82 -10.69 -14.93 -3.45
C PRO A 82 -11.14 -13.92 -4.52
N THR A 83 -12.12 -13.07 -4.21
CA THR A 83 -12.68 -12.10 -5.16
C THR A 83 -12.73 -10.70 -4.54
N VAL A 84 -12.57 -9.69 -5.39
CA VAL A 84 -12.67 -8.28 -5.00
C VAL A 84 -14.04 -7.97 -4.42
N ASP A 85 -15.12 -8.48 -5.00
CA ASP A 85 -16.47 -8.20 -4.49
C ASP A 85 -16.71 -8.76 -3.09
N ALA A 86 -16.21 -9.97 -2.80
CA ALA A 86 -16.31 -10.53 -1.46
C ALA A 86 -15.47 -9.73 -0.46
N MET A 87 -14.26 -9.32 -0.88
CA MET A 87 -13.38 -8.51 -0.04
C MET A 87 -13.97 -7.13 0.25
N MET A 88 -14.50 -6.46 -0.77
CA MET A 88 -15.18 -5.18 -0.65
C MET A 88 -16.43 -5.27 0.22
N GLY A 89 -17.22 -6.34 0.08
CA GLY A 89 -18.37 -6.59 0.96
C GLY A 89 -17.93 -6.65 2.43
N TRP A 90 -16.90 -7.42 2.75
CA TRP A 90 -16.39 -7.54 4.11
C TRP A 90 -15.80 -6.23 4.66
N TRP A 91 -15.03 -5.48 3.87
CA TRP A 91 -14.55 -4.16 4.29
C TRP A 91 -15.71 -3.18 4.50
N LEU A 92 -16.71 -3.17 3.63
CA LEU A 92 -17.84 -2.28 3.79
C LEU A 92 -18.72 -2.68 4.97
N ASP A 93 -18.84 -3.96 5.31
CA ASP A 93 -19.64 -4.40 6.48
C ASP A 93 -18.97 -4.08 7.82
N SER A 94 -17.67 -3.73 7.83
CA SER A 94 -16.97 -3.26 9.03
C SER A 94 -16.99 -1.74 9.13
N ASP A 95 -17.53 -1.21 10.23
CA ASP A 95 -17.60 0.24 10.48
C ASP A 95 -16.22 0.91 10.38
N THR A 96 -15.18 0.28 10.93
CA THR A 96 -13.81 0.83 10.92
C THR A 96 -13.23 0.87 9.50
N HIS A 97 -13.36 -0.21 8.72
CA HIS A 97 -12.85 -0.24 7.35
C HIS A 97 -13.65 0.70 6.43
N ARG A 98 -14.98 0.73 6.56
CA ARG A 98 -15.86 1.65 5.82
C ARG A 98 -15.49 3.11 6.11
N GLN A 99 -15.23 3.46 7.38
CA GLN A 99 -14.81 4.81 7.75
C GLN A 99 -13.49 5.19 7.08
N THR A 100 -12.51 4.28 6.98
CA THR A 100 -11.27 4.53 6.24
C THR A 100 -11.52 4.76 4.75
N ILE A 101 -12.31 3.89 4.10
CA ILE A 101 -12.66 4.00 2.66
C ILE A 101 -13.31 5.35 2.32
N LEU A 102 -14.15 5.87 3.22
CA LEU A 102 -14.90 7.12 3.05
C LEU A 102 -14.23 8.32 3.71
N ASN A 103 -12.99 8.19 4.20
CA ASN A 103 -12.33 9.26 4.94
C ASN A 103 -11.99 10.44 4.01
N VAL A 104 -12.38 11.65 4.39
CA VAL A 104 -12.14 12.87 3.61
C VAL A 104 -10.79 13.54 3.91
N SER A 105 -10.11 13.09 4.96
CA SER A 105 -8.78 13.59 5.35
C SER A 105 -7.63 12.86 4.63
N LEU A 106 -7.93 11.76 3.95
CA LEU A 106 -7.00 11.04 3.07
C LEU A 106 -7.25 11.49 1.64
N GLU A 107 -6.26 11.37 0.77
CA GLU A 107 -6.31 11.93 -0.59
C GLU A 107 -5.83 10.95 -1.66
N GLU A 108 -4.98 9.98 -1.32
CA GLU A 108 -4.38 9.01 -2.24
C GLU A 108 -4.40 7.60 -1.65
N MET A 109 -4.26 6.57 -2.50
CA MET A 109 -4.17 5.18 -2.05
C MET A 109 -3.18 4.34 -2.85
N GLY A 110 -2.74 3.23 -2.26
CA GLY A 110 -1.99 2.17 -2.92
C GLY A 110 -2.57 0.82 -2.55
N VAL A 111 -2.70 -0.08 -3.53
CA VAL A 111 -3.31 -1.40 -3.37
C VAL A 111 -2.27 -2.47 -3.68
N ALA A 112 -2.28 -3.55 -2.91
CA ALA A 112 -1.56 -4.76 -3.22
C ALA A 112 -2.35 -6.01 -2.79
N TYR A 113 -2.45 -6.96 -3.71
CA TYR A 113 -2.95 -8.30 -3.49
C TYR A 113 -1.82 -9.32 -3.69
N LEU A 114 -1.87 -10.39 -2.90
CA LEU A 114 -1.01 -11.55 -3.08
C LEU A 114 -1.78 -12.83 -2.79
N ARG A 115 -1.59 -13.82 -3.66
CA ARG A 115 -2.06 -15.19 -3.42
C ARG A 115 -0.90 -16.08 -2.99
N GLN A 116 -1.00 -16.68 -1.81
CA GLN A 116 -0.04 -17.66 -1.29
C GLN A 116 -0.77 -18.97 -0.94
N PRO A 117 -0.88 -19.93 -1.88
CA PRO A 117 -1.73 -21.12 -1.72
C PRO A 117 -1.42 -21.99 -0.50
N ASP A 118 -0.16 -22.00 -0.06
CA ASP A 118 0.32 -22.85 1.02
C ASP A 118 0.24 -22.17 2.41
N SER A 119 -0.25 -20.92 2.48
CA SER A 119 -0.45 -20.22 3.76
C SER A 119 -1.84 -20.46 4.35
N SER A 120 -1.98 -20.22 5.65
CA SER A 120 -3.23 -20.36 6.40
C SER A 120 -4.34 -19.44 5.88
N PHE A 121 -3.97 -18.33 5.24
CA PHE A 121 -4.91 -17.30 4.79
C PHE A 121 -5.15 -17.29 3.27
N THR A 122 -4.27 -17.91 2.47
CA THR A 122 -4.34 -18.09 1.00
C THR A 122 -4.34 -16.80 0.15
N HIS A 123 -5.15 -15.82 0.50
CA HIS A 123 -5.35 -14.54 -0.18
C HIS A 123 -5.05 -13.44 0.83
N TYR A 124 -4.24 -12.46 0.44
CA TYR A 124 -3.90 -11.30 1.26
C TYR A 124 -4.14 -10.03 0.48
N TRP A 125 -4.66 -9.02 1.16
CA TRP A 125 -5.01 -7.73 0.61
C TRP A 125 -4.48 -6.64 1.54
N THR A 126 -3.78 -5.66 0.99
CA THR A 126 -3.39 -4.45 1.72
C THR A 126 -3.78 -3.23 0.88
N VAL A 127 -4.43 -2.27 1.51
CA VAL A 127 -4.61 -0.93 0.94
C VAL A 127 -4.06 0.09 1.93
N THR A 128 -3.06 0.84 1.48
CA THR A 128 -2.50 1.98 2.18
C THR A 128 -3.15 3.25 1.66
N PHE A 129 -3.41 4.19 2.55
CA PHE A 129 -3.99 5.48 2.22
C PHE A 129 -3.13 6.58 2.83
N ALA A 130 -3.05 7.72 2.16
CA ALA A 130 -2.37 8.86 2.73
C ALA A 130 -2.95 10.19 2.27
N LYS A 131 -2.57 11.23 3.02
CA LYS A 131 -2.58 12.62 2.59
C LYS A 131 -1.17 13.15 2.66
N ALA A 132 -0.70 13.77 1.58
CA ALA A 132 0.64 14.34 1.51
C ALA A 132 0.82 15.49 2.52
N ALA A 133 2.01 15.61 3.12
CA ALA A 133 2.31 16.66 4.11
C ALA A 133 2.40 18.08 3.51
N SER A 134 2.77 18.17 2.23
CA SER A 134 2.62 19.30 1.32
C SER A 134 2.70 18.73 -0.11
N SER A 135 2.24 19.42 -1.15
CA SER A 135 2.23 18.86 -2.52
C SER A 135 3.63 18.38 -2.88
N THR A 136 3.82 17.07 -3.00
CA THR A 136 5.09 16.38 -3.31
C THR A 136 5.60 16.63 -4.72
N ALA A 137 5.15 17.73 -5.37
CA ALA A 137 5.61 18.13 -6.69
C ALA A 137 7.11 18.48 -6.69
N ASP A 138 7.70 18.87 -5.54
CA ASP A 138 9.09 19.37 -5.48
C ASP A 138 9.83 18.98 -4.18
N ALA A 139 9.89 17.69 -3.81
CA ALA A 139 10.79 17.24 -2.74
C ALA A 139 11.74 16.13 -3.22
N PRO A 140 13.03 16.42 -3.46
CA PRO A 140 14.02 15.41 -3.79
C PRO A 140 14.87 15.11 -2.56
N PHE A 141 14.58 14.06 -1.78
CA PHE A 141 15.50 13.72 -0.67
C PHE A 141 15.73 12.24 -0.38
N TYR A 142 15.40 11.31 -1.29
CA TYR A 142 15.94 9.94 -1.24
C TYR A 142 16.07 9.34 -2.65
N HIS A 143 17.23 8.79 -3.00
CA HIS A 143 17.35 7.88 -4.15
C HIS A 143 16.82 6.50 -3.73
N CYS A 144 15.58 6.21 -4.10
CA CYS A 144 14.93 4.92 -3.83
C CYS A 144 14.92 4.13 -5.14
N GLU A 145 15.92 3.27 -5.37
CA GLU A 145 15.90 2.32 -6.48
C GLU A 145 15.27 1.00 -6.04
N THR A 146 14.13 0.65 -6.64
CA THR A 146 13.54 -0.68 -6.49
C THR A 146 14.27 -1.67 -7.40
N ARG A 147 14.93 -2.69 -6.83
CA ARG A 147 15.46 -3.81 -7.61
C ARG A 147 14.85 -5.13 -7.18
N LEU A 148 14.32 -5.88 -8.15
CA LEU A 148 13.88 -7.26 -7.96
C LEU A 148 15.09 -8.10 -7.52
N VAL A 149 15.01 -8.72 -6.35
CA VAL A 149 16.15 -9.50 -5.82
C VAL A 149 16.26 -10.85 -6.53
N GLU A 150 15.16 -11.46 -6.99
CA GLU A 150 15.13 -12.59 -7.94
C GLU A 150 13.67 -13.02 -8.18
N PRO A 151 13.36 -13.83 -9.23
CA PRO A 151 12.03 -14.40 -9.40
C PRO A 151 11.75 -15.46 -8.31
N GLY A 152 10.73 -15.24 -7.47
CA GLY A 152 10.15 -16.30 -6.63
C GLY A 152 10.58 -16.35 -5.16
N ARG A 153 11.27 -15.33 -4.64
CA ARG A 153 11.43 -15.11 -3.18
C ARG A 153 11.00 -13.68 -2.87
N GLY A 154 10.23 -13.50 -1.79
CA GLY A 154 9.71 -12.21 -1.34
C GLY A 154 10.77 -11.11 -1.30
N LEU A 155 10.31 -9.86 -1.42
CA LEU A 155 11.17 -8.68 -1.49
C LEU A 155 11.92 -8.47 -0.16
N SER A 156 13.23 -8.74 -0.12
CA SER A 156 14.09 -8.25 0.96
C SER A 156 14.64 -6.87 0.60
N VAL A 157 14.21 -5.83 1.32
CA VAL A 157 14.77 -4.48 1.21
C VAL A 157 16.14 -4.47 1.88
N GLN A 158 17.21 -4.13 1.14
CA GLN A 158 18.51 -3.83 1.74
C GLN A 158 18.99 -2.43 1.34
N TRP A 159 19.35 -1.66 2.36
CA TRP A 159 19.76 -0.26 2.35
C TRP A 159 21.25 -0.10 1.97
N TRP A 160 21.64 0.93 1.23
CA TRP A 160 23.03 1.41 1.25
C TRP A 160 23.17 2.94 1.19
N GLN A 161 23.92 3.44 2.20
CA GLN A 161 24.68 4.69 2.42
C GLN A 161 24.10 5.88 3.20
N ASP A 162 24.98 6.37 4.08
CA ASP A 162 24.83 7.39 5.14
C ASP A 162 24.83 8.86 4.64
N GLU A 163 24.65 9.12 3.35
CA GLU A 163 24.76 10.48 2.79
C GLU A 163 23.56 10.86 1.90
N PRO A 164 22.98 12.07 2.06
CA PRO A 164 21.88 12.56 1.23
C PRO A 164 22.34 12.89 -0.20
N CYS A 165 21.44 12.73 -1.18
CA CYS A 165 21.73 12.94 -2.61
C CYS A 165 22.05 14.42 -2.90
N PRO A 166 23.00 14.72 -3.82
CA PRO A 166 23.30 16.11 -4.18
C PRO A 166 22.10 16.74 -4.91
N ALA A 167 21.86 18.02 -4.63
CA ALA A 167 20.78 18.78 -5.22
C ALA A 167 20.85 18.77 -6.76
N SER A 168 19.68 18.70 -7.40
CA SER A 168 19.55 18.72 -8.87
C SER A 168 20.25 19.95 -9.46
N GLY A 169 21.35 19.73 -10.18
CA GLY A 169 22.10 20.80 -10.83
C GLY A 169 23.51 20.45 -11.28
N GLU A 170 24.12 19.38 -10.74
CA GLU A 170 25.44 18.91 -11.16
C GLU A 170 25.34 17.44 -11.60
N ILE A 171 25.10 17.24 -12.90
CA ILE A 171 25.41 15.97 -13.57
C ILE A 171 26.80 16.15 -14.19
N PRO A 172 27.75 15.20 -14.06
CA PRO A 172 28.98 15.25 -14.85
C PRO A 172 28.72 15.17 -16.36
#